data_AF-A0AAE4NPB9-F1
#
_entry.id   AF-A0AAE4NPB9-F1
#
_cell.length_a   1.000
_cell.length_b   1.000
_cell.length_c   1.000
_cell.angle_alpha   90.00
_cell.angle_beta   90.00
_cell.angle_gamma   90.00
#
_symmetry.space_group_name_H-M   'P 1'
#
loop_
_entity.id
_entity.type
_entity.pdbx_description
1 polymer ?
#
loop_
_entity_poly.entity_id
_entity_poly.type
_entity_poly.pdbx_seq_one_letter_code
_entity_poly.pdbx_strand_id
1 'polypeptide(L)'
;MTNDMVATAPTFSEVYGNFTSYIDGMQLFAHNAPFDSKMIIAEVDRMTGGDDDEDEFFPFIDTIDLAKQILDRGPYNLPALLDRLGLDNPDAHAAVADATATVNMLHALFGFKRGEIGRQILHQGEVFRATNTWRTSHATPLLPRNI
;
A
#
# COMPACT_ATOMS: atom_id res chain seq x y z
N MET A 1 -17.28 -3.21 -9.62
CA MET A 1 -17.78 -1.83 -9.53
C MET A 1 -18.54 -1.49 -10.81
N THR A 2 -19.67 -0.80 -10.72
CA THR A 2 -20.42 -0.28 -11.89
C THR A 2 -20.39 1.25 -11.89
N ASN A 3 -20.65 1.87 -13.04
CA ASN A 3 -20.72 3.34 -13.12
C ASN A 3 -21.77 3.92 -12.16
N ASP A 4 -22.91 3.22 -12.00
CA ASP A 4 -23.99 3.66 -11.11
C ASP A 4 -23.57 3.65 -9.64
N MET A 5 -22.70 2.72 -9.22
CA MET A 5 -22.20 2.65 -7.84
C MET A 5 -21.35 3.88 -7.47
N VAL A 6 -20.68 4.50 -8.44
CA VAL A 6 -19.77 5.64 -8.23
C VAL A 6 -20.36 6.97 -8.68
N ALA A 7 -21.54 6.96 -9.32
CA ALA A 7 -22.18 8.17 -9.84
C ALA A 7 -22.54 9.18 -8.74
N THR A 8 -22.84 8.70 -7.54
CA THR A 8 -23.17 9.51 -6.36
C THR A 8 -22.10 9.45 -5.28
N ALA A 9 -20.97 8.80 -5.55
CA ALA A 9 -19.86 8.75 -4.63
C ALA A 9 -19.17 10.12 -4.56
N PRO A 10 -18.60 10.49 -3.40
CA PRO A 10 -17.81 11.71 -3.31
C PRO A 10 -16.58 11.62 -4.23
N THR A 11 -16.18 12.77 -4.75
CA THR A 11 -14.95 12.94 -5.53
C THR A 11 -13.73 12.73 -4.64
N PHE A 12 -12.57 12.50 -5.27
CA PHE A 12 -11.31 12.35 -4.54
C PHE A 12 -11.02 13.57 -3.66
N SER A 13 -11.21 14.79 -4.17
CA SER A 13 -10.98 16.03 -3.42
C SER A 13 -11.86 16.15 -2.17
N GLU A 14 -13.10 15.66 -2.22
CA GLU A 14 -14.01 15.67 -1.06
C GLU A 14 -13.61 14.67 0.02
N VAL A 15 -12.93 13.58 -0.32
CA VAL A 15 -12.50 12.56 0.65
C VAL A 15 -11.04 12.68 1.07
N TYR A 16 -10.22 13.43 0.33
CA TYR A 16 -8.77 13.46 0.49
C TYR A 16 -8.34 13.81 1.92
N GLY A 17 -8.79 14.95 2.45
CA GLY A 17 -8.40 15.37 3.81
C GLY A 17 -8.81 14.39 4.91
N ASN A 18 -9.96 13.70 4.74
CA ASN A 18 -10.38 12.65 5.68
C ASN A 18 -9.50 11.40 5.54
N PHE A 19 -9.14 11.03 4.32
CA PHE A 19 -8.25 9.90 4.04
C PHE A 19 -6.88 10.13 4.64
N THR A 20 -6.27 11.28 4.41
CA THR A 20 -4.90 11.60 4.87
C THR A 20 -4.84 11.71 6.39
N SER A 21 -5.85 12.34 7.00
CA SER A 21 -6.02 12.35 8.47
C SER A 21 -6.19 10.95 9.07
N TYR A 22 -6.90 10.05 8.36
CA TYR A 22 -7.15 8.69 8.85
C TYR A 22 -5.88 7.83 8.86
N ILE A 23 -5.01 8.01 7.87
CA ILE A 23 -3.77 7.22 7.73
C ILE A 23 -2.54 7.90 8.32
N ASP A 24 -2.69 9.07 8.96
CA ASP A 24 -1.58 9.76 9.61
C ASP A 24 -0.90 8.86 10.64
N GLY A 25 0.43 8.83 10.59
CA GLY A 25 1.28 7.96 11.42
C GLY A 25 1.16 6.46 11.15
N MET A 26 0.36 6.02 10.18
CA MET A 26 0.22 4.60 9.84
C MET A 26 1.28 4.13 8.85
N GLN A 27 1.71 2.87 8.98
CA GLN A 27 2.45 2.16 7.95
C GLN A 27 1.46 1.47 7.00
N LEU A 28 1.51 1.80 5.71
CA LEU A 28 0.61 1.24 4.71
C LEU A 28 1.20 -0.03 4.12
N PHE A 29 0.40 -1.08 4.02
CA PHE A 29 0.76 -2.32 3.34
C PHE A 29 -0.06 -2.47 2.06
N ALA A 30 0.61 -2.74 0.95
CA ALA A 30 -0.04 -2.95 -0.33
C ALA A 30 0.61 -4.13 -1.07
N HIS A 31 -0.16 -4.79 -1.94
CA HIS A 31 0.34 -5.88 -2.76
C HIS A 31 0.61 -5.33 -4.16
N ASN A 32 1.89 -5.03 -4.45
CA ASN A 32 2.32 -4.12 -5.54
C ASN A 32 2.11 -2.63 -5.19
N ALA A 33 2.72 -2.19 -4.08
CA ALA A 33 2.62 -0.80 -3.59
C ALA A 33 2.90 0.31 -4.63
N PRO A 34 3.79 0.13 -5.62
CA PRO A 34 3.97 1.13 -6.68
C PRO A 34 2.74 1.40 -7.54
N PHE A 35 1.73 0.52 -7.52
CA PHE A 35 0.46 0.76 -8.20
C PHE A 35 -0.42 1.71 -7.39
N ASP A 36 -0.71 1.38 -6.14
CA ASP A 36 -1.53 2.22 -5.24
C ASP A 36 -0.97 3.63 -5.11
N SER A 37 0.36 3.77 -4.94
CA SER A 37 1.01 5.07 -4.83
C SER A 37 0.81 5.93 -6.08
N LYS A 38 0.96 5.36 -7.28
CA LYS A 38 0.72 6.08 -8.54
C LYS A 38 -0.72 6.54 -8.68
N MET A 39 -1.68 5.73 -8.21
CA MET A 39 -3.10 6.10 -8.27
C MET A 39 -3.39 7.29 -7.35
N ILE A 40 -2.87 7.27 -6.13
CA ILE A 40 -3.01 8.40 -5.17
C ILE A 40 -2.35 9.66 -5.74
N ILE A 41 -1.09 9.58 -6.18
CA ILE A 41 -0.36 10.72 -6.75
C ILE A 41 -1.13 11.32 -7.93
N ALA A 42 -1.63 10.47 -8.85
CA ALA A 42 -2.36 10.96 -10.01
C ALA A 42 -3.68 11.65 -9.65
N GLU A 43 -4.35 11.27 -8.56
CA GLU A 43 -5.53 11.98 -8.08
C GLU A 43 -5.19 13.28 -7.35
N VAL A 44 -4.09 13.31 -6.60
CA VAL A 44 -3.57 14.55 -5.98
C VAL A 44 -3.19 15.57 -7.04
N ASP A 45 -2.42 15.18 -8.05
CA ASP A 45 -2.04 16.05 -9.18
C ASP A 45 -3.27 16.63 -9.89
N ARG A 46 -4.33 15.83 -10.06
CA ARG A 46 -5.60 16.29 -10.65
C ARG A 46 -6.31 17.31 -9.77
N MET A 47 -6.28 17.12 -8.45
CA MET A 47 -6.92 17.99 -7.48
C MET A 47 -6.19 19.33 -7.36
N THR A 48 -4.86 19.33 -7.33
CA THR A 48 -4.03 20.52 -7.12
C THR A 48 -3.65 21.22 -8.42
N GLY A 49 -3.88 20.59 -9.56
CA GLY A 49 -3.39 21.08 -10.86
C GLY A 49 -1.89 20.88 -11.06
N GLY A 50 -1.27 20.03 -10.24
CA GLY A 50 0.17 19.79 -10.21
C GLY A 50 0.96 20.79 -9.35
N ASP A 51 0.29 21.76 -8.75
CA ASP A 51 0.85 22.69 -7.76
C ASP A 51 0.43 22.22 -6.36
N ASP A 52 1.01 21.10 -5.91
CA ASP A 52 0.79 20.61 -4.55
C ASP A 52 1.88 21.16 -3.60
N ASP A 53 1.46 22.00 -2.66
CA ASP A 53 2.31 22.50 -1.57
C ASP A 53 2.30 21.54 -0.35
N GLU A 54 1.42 20.53 -0.33
CA GLU A 54 1.32 19.58 0.78
C GLU A 54 2.29 18.41 0.56
N ASP A 55 3.42 18.46 1.28
CA ASP A 55 4.46 17.43 1.34
C ASP A 55 3.97 16.12 2.01
N GLU A 56 2.83 15.60 1.58
CA GLU A 56 2.23 14.41 2.15
C GLU A 56 3.04 13.16 1.81
N PHE A 57 3.17 12.34 2.84
CA PHE A 57 4.06 11.21 2.88
C PHE A 57 3.27 9.95 3.18
N PHE A 58 3.28 9.01 2.22
CA PHE A 58 2.67 7.70 2.41
C PHE A 58 3.76 6.64 2.54
N PRO A 59 4.03 6.13 3.76
CA PRO A 59 4.97 5.04 3.95
C PRO A 59 4.31 3.74 3.48
N PHE A 60 4.72 3.23 2.34
CA PHE A 60 4.24 1.93 1.84
C PHE A 60 5.26 0.82 2.10
N ILE A 61 4.75 -0.37 2.35
CA ILE A 61 5.50 -1.63 2.34
C ILE A 61 4.86 -2.54 1.29
N ASP A 62 5.68 -2.95 0.32
CA ASP A 62 5.26 -3.90 -0.70
C ASP A 62 5.33 -5.33 -0.14
N THR A 63 4.16 -5.95 -0.07
CA THR A 63 4.02 -7.33 0.39
C THR A 63 4.62 -8.35 -0.58
N ILE A 64 4.84 -8.00 -1.86
CA ILE A 64 5.60 -8.83 -2.80
C ILE A 64 7.05 -8.94 -2.36
N ASP A 65 7.66 -7.85 -1.92
CA ASP A 65 9.06 -7.84 -1.48
C ASP A 65 9.22 -8.53 -0.13
N LEU A 66 8.23 -8.44 0.75
CA LEU A 66 8.16 -9.29 1.94
C LEU A 66 8.04 -10.77 1.57
N ALA A 67 7.19 -11.12 0.60
CA ALA A 67 7.02 -12.51 0.18
C ALA A 67 8.31 -13.11 -0.40
N LYS A 68 9.08 -12.34 -1.20
CA LYS A 68 10.39 -12.75 -1.74
C LYS A 68 11.44 -13.04 -0.67
N GLN A 69 11.35 -12.41 0.50
CA GLN A 69 12.27 -12.66 1.62
C GLN A 69 11.94 -13.95 2.37
N ILE A 70 10.68 -14.38 2.29
CA ILE A 70 10.18 -15.56 3.01
C ILE A 70 10.22 -16.81 2.12
N LEU A 71 9.95 -16.64 0.82
CA LEU A 71 9.80 -17.71 -0.14
C LEU A 71 10.90 -17.65 -1.20
N ASP A 72 11.51 -18.80 -1.48
CA ASP A 72 12.64 -18.88 -2.42
C ASP A 72 12.24 -18.77 -3.90
N ARG A 73 10.95 -18.97 -4.22
CA ARG A 73 10.46 -19.03 -5.61
C ARG A 73 9.05 -18.46 -5.72
N GLY A 74 8.85 -17.71 -6.80
CA GLY A 74 7.55 -17.18 -7.22
C GLY A 74 6.73 -18.18 -8.04
N PRO A 75 5.61 -17.74 -8.64
CA PRO A 75 5.16 -16.33 -8.72
C PRO A 75 4.69 -15.73 -7.38
N TYR A 76 4.78 -14.41 -7.27
CA TYR A 76 4.46 -13.65 -6.04
C TYR A 76 3.19 -12.79 -6.16
N ASN A 77 2.38 -12.99 -7.20
CA ASN A 77 1.09 -12.31 -7.29
C ASN A 77 0.11 -12.89 -6.26
N LEU A 78 -0.86 -12.08 -5.83
CA LEU A 78 -1.78 -12.41 -4.75
C LEU A 78 -2.50 -13.76 -4.97
N PRO A 79 -3.09 -14.07 -6.14
CA PRO A 79 -3.73 -15.37 -6.37
C PRO A 79 -2.79 -16.56 -6.16
N ALA A 80 -1.55 -16.47 -6.65
CA ALA A 80 -0.58 -17.55 -6.48
C ALA A 80 -0.12 -17.75 -5.03
N LEU A 81 0.01 -16.66 -4.28
CA LEU A 81 0.36 -16.73 -2.86
C LEU A 81 -0.80 -17.29 -2.03
N LEU A 82 -2.03 -16.89 -2.32
CA LEU A 82 -3.23 -17.43 -1.67
C LEU A 82 -3.38 -18.93 -1.90
N ASP A 83 -3.28 -19.38 -3.17
CA ASP A 83 -3.33 -20.80 -3.54
C ASP A 83 -2.25 -21.61 -2.81
N ARG A 84 -1.02 -21.12 -2.80
CA ARG A 84 0.10 -21.77 -2.11
C ARG A 84 -0.10 -21.91 -0.60
N LEU A 85 -0.87 -21.01 0.01
CA LEU A 85 -1.15 -20.98 1.43
C LEU A 85 -2.49 -21.64 1.80
N GLY A 86 -3.24 -22.14 0.82
CA GLY A 86 -4.57 -22.70 1.02
C GLY A 86 -5.58 -21.67 1.53
N LEU A 87 -5.47 -20.42 1.05
CA LEU A 87 -6.37 -19.31 1.39
C LEU A 87 -7.26 -18.96 0.19
N ASP A 88 -8.49 -18.56 0.48
CA ASP A 88 -9.45 -18.16 -0.55
C ASP A 88 -9.69 -16.65 -0.54
N ASN A 89 -10.02 -16.11 -1.72
CA ASN A 89 -10.53 -14.76 -1.90
C ASN A 89 -11.76 -14.80 -2.84
N PRO A 90 -12.95 -15.08 -2.32
CA PRO A 90 -14.15 -15.32 -3.14
C PRO A 90 -14.59 -14.07 -3.92
N ASP A 91 -14.27 -12.88 -3.42
CA ASP A 91 -14.64 -11.59 -3.99
C ASP A 91 -13.44 -10.88 -4.63
N ALA A 92 -12.55 -11.64 -5.27
CA ALA A 92 -11.35 -11.11 -5.92
C ALA A 92 -11.68 -9.94 -6.87
N HIS A 93 -10.77 -8.97 -6.94
CA HIS A 93 -10.92 -7.70 -7.66
C HIS A 93 -11.84 -6.67 -7.01
N ALA A 94 -12.37 -6.95 -5.81
CA ALA A 94 -12.90 -5.92 -4.92
C ALA A 94 -11.79 -5.45 -3.98
N ALA A 95 -11.52 -4.14 -3.93
CA ALA A 95 -10.40 -3.58 -3.16
C ALA A 95 -10.38 -4.02 -1.68
N VAL A 96 -11.55 -4.04 -1.03
CA VAL A 96 -11.68 -4.49 0.37
C VAL A 96 -11.38 -5.98 0.53
N ALA A 97 -11.83 -6.80 -0.42
CA ALA A 97 -11.58 -8.24 -0.41
C ALA A 97 -10.09 -8.53 -0.64
N ASP A 98 -9.47 -7.86 -1.62
CA ASP A 98 -8.04 -8.01 -1.92
C ASP A 98 -7.15 -7.52 -0.76
N ALA A 99 -7.53 -6.42 -0.09
CA ALA A 99 -6.83 -5.95 1.12
C ALA A 99 -6.96 -6.96 2.27
N THR A 100 -8.15 -7.51 2.49
CA THR A 100 -8.40 -8.54 3.50
C THR A 100 -7.59 -9.82 3.21
N ALA A 101 -7.60 -10.27 1.96
CA ALA A 101 -6.85 -11.42 1.51
C ALA A 101 -5.34 -11.20 1.66
N THR A 102 -4.85 -9.99 1.39
CA THR A 102 -3.45 -9.60 1.60
C THR A 102 -3.04 -9.71 3.07
N VAL A 103 -3.88 -9.24 4.01
CA VAL A 103 -3.62 -9.40 5.46
C VAL A 103 -3.58 -10.87 5.86
N ASN A 104 -4.54 -11.67 5.40
CA ASN A 104 -4.57 -13.11 5.67
C ASN A 104 -3.32 -13.83 5.12
N MET A 105 -2.92 -13.48 3.89
CA MET A 105 -1.72 -13.97 3.23
C MET A 105 -0.46 -13.62 4.03
N LEU A 106 -0.31 -12.37 4.49
CA LEU A 106 0.82 -11.96 5.33
C LEU A 106 0.84 -12.73 6.67
N HIS A 107 -0.32 -12.89 7.32
CA HIS A 107 -0.41 -13.65 8.56
C HIS A 107 0.05 -15.10 8.41
N ALA A 108 -0.30 -15.73 7.29
CA ALA A 108 0.11 -17.09 6.95
C ALA A 108 1.60 -17.18 6.57
N LEU A 109 2.10 -16.24 5.74
CA LEU A 109 3.52 -16.19 5.38
C LEU A 109 4.42 -15.94 6.58
N PHE A 110 4.03 -15.02 7.46
CA PHE A 110 4.88 -14.64 8.59
C PHE A 110 5.02 -15.77 9.59
N GLY A 111 4.01 -16.62 9.76
CA GLY A 111 4.07 -17.82 10.62
C GLY A 111 4.83 -17.58 11.93
N PHE A 112 5.93 -18.32 12.12
CA PHE A 112 6.86 -18.17 13.27
C PHE A 112 7.93 -17.08 13.10
N LYS A 113 8.12 -16.54 11.88
CA LYS A 113 9.09 -15.49 11.55
C LYS A 113 8.60 -14.06 11.85
N ARG A 114 7.42 -13.89 12.47
CA ARG A 114 6.82 -12.58 12.79
C ARG A 114 7.79 -11.60 13.46
N GLY A 115 8.60 -12.06 14.42
CA GLY A 115 9.56 -11.20 15.12
C GLY A 115 10.82 -10.83 14.31
N GLU A 116 11.18 -11.60 13.28
CA GLU A 116 12.24 -11.28 12.33
C GLU A 116 11.74 -10.28 11.29
N ILE A 117 10.56 -10.55 10.73
CA ILE A 117 9.93 -9.73 9.70
C ILE A 117 9.49 -8.38 10.26
N GLY A 118 9.00 -8.33 11.50
CA GLY A 118 8.67 -7.08 12.18
C GLY A 118 9.88 -6.12 12.29
N ARG A 119 11.09 -6.66 12.41
CA ARG A 119 12.32 -5.84 12.39
C ARG A 119 12.68 -5.38 10.98
N GLN A 120 12.39 -6.18 9.95
CA GLN A 120 12.62 -5.82 8.54
C GLN A 120 11.63 -4.75 8.05
N ILE A 121 10.37 -4.82 8.48
CA ILE A 121 9.32 -3.83 8.21
C ILE A 121 9.77 -2.42 8.61
N LEU A 122 10.42 -2.26 9.77
CA LEU A 122 10.95 -0.97 10.23
C LEU A 122 12.10 -0.41 9.37
N HIS A 123 12.69 -1.22 8.50
CA HIS A 123 13.82 -0.85 7.64
C HIS A 123 13.47 -0.78 6.15
N GLN A 124 12.26 -1.19 5.74
CA GLN A 124 11.88 -1.40 4.34
C GLN A 124 10.76 -0.49 3.82
N GLY A 125 10.25 0.45 4.63
CA GLY A 125 9.28 1.42 4.12
C GLY A 125 9.83 2.13 2.89
N GLU A 126 9.17 1.97 1.75
CA GLU A 126 9.43 2.81 0.59
C GLU A 126 8.65 4.11 0.77
N VAL A 127 9.36 5.20 0.50
CA VAL A 127 8.88 6.55 0.75
C VAL A 127 8.48 7.19 -0.54
N PHE A 128 7.19 7.49 -0.68
CA PHE A 128 6.73 8.31 -1.78
C PHE A 128 6.11 9.60 -1.23
N ARG A 129 6.45 10.70 -1.90
CA ARG A 129 5.88 12.03 -1.66
C ARG A 129 4.81 12.29 -2.71
N ALA A 130 3.65 12.75 -2.27
CA ALA A 130 2.59 13.18 -3.18
C ALA A 130 3.07 14.31 -4.11
N THR A 131 3.99 15.16 -3.63
CA THR A 131 4.53 16.35 -4.32
C THR A 131 5.60 16.07 -5.38
N ASN A 132 6.24 14.89 -5.41
CA ASN A 132 7.33 14.62 -6.35
C ASN A 132 6.86 13.80 -7.56
N THR A 133 6.35 14.51 -8.55
CA THR A 133 6.16 13.99 -9.90
C THR A 133 7.53 13.80 -10.58
N TRP A 134 7.96 12.53 -10.68
CA TRP A 134 9.05 11.99 -11.51
C TRP A 134 10.52 12.04 -11.00
N ARG A 135 11.07 10.80 -10.90
CA ARG A 135 12.48 10.38 -11.10
C ARG A 135 13.41 10.40 -9.87
N THR A 136 13.59 9.19 -9.30
CA THR A 136 14.79 8.70 -8.59
C THR A 136 15.42 9.65 -7.58
N SER A 137 15.16 9.43 -6.28
CA SER A 137 16.15 9.64 -5.20
C SER A 137 15.59 9.00 -3.94
N HIS A 138 16.11 7.86 -3.47
CA HIS A 138 17.11 7.86 -2.39
C HIS A 138 16.75 8.83 -1.25
N ALA A 139 15.68 8.53 -0.52
CA ALA A 139 15.47 9.09 0.79
C ALA A 139 14.99 7.96 1.70
N THR A 140 15.91 7.45 2.52
CA THR A 140 15.57 6.60 3.66
C THR A 140 14.46 7.31 4.46
N PRO A 141 13.34 6.65 4.78
CA PRO A 141 12.44 7.20 5.77
C PRO A 141 13.21 7.26 7.09
N LEU A 142 13.51 8.48 7.54
CA LEU A 142 13.66 8.67 8.97
C LEU A 142 12.28 8.44 9.55
N LEU A 143 12.08 7.27 10.18
CA LEU A 143 10.99 7.06 11.12
C LEU A 143 10.87 8.32 11.99
N PRO A 144 9.65 8.80 12.30
CA PRO A 144 9.50 9.92 13.20
C PRO A 144 10.25 9.62 14.49
N ARG A 145 11.27 10.44 14.77
CA ARG A 145 11.90 10.45 16.09
C ARG A 145 10.79 10.88 17.04
N ASN A 146 10.37 9.95 17.90
CA ASN A 146 9.61 10.10 19.15
C ASN A 146 8.32 9.28 19.16
N ILE A 147 8.42 8.03 19.61
CA ILE A 147 7.63 7.46 20.72
C ILE A 147 8.54 6.50 21.50
#